data_AF-A0A154M7V9-F1
#
_entry.id   AF-A0A154M7V9-F1
#
_cell.length_a   1.000
_cell.length_b   1.000
_cell.length_c   1.000
_cell.angle_alpha   90.00
_cell.angle_beta   90.00
_cell.angle_gamma   90.00
#
_symmetry.space_group_name_H-M   'P 1'
#
loop_
_entity.id
_entity.type
_entity.pdbx_description
1 polymer ?
#
loop_
_entity_poly.entity_id
_entity_poly.type
_entity_poly.pdbx_seq_one_letter_code
_entity_poly.pdbx_strand_id
1 'polypeptide(L)'
;MYAAYRHLAKTINYRAKQFLEMVTMHGGVGAAQILLQRGRGTSDGFARLWEARMLQWSVEASVLKNKYEDLFTDEERDTARQRLEAHGFDVGSLVG
;
A
#
# COMPACT_ATOMS: atom_id res chain seq x y z
N MET A 1 -7.99 -6.83 2.73
CA MET A 1 -6.52 -6.94 2.64
C MET A 1 -6.05 -8.34 2.22
N TYR A 2 -6.47 -9.41 2.91
CA TYR A 2 -6.03 -10.79 2.61
C TYR A 2 -6.43 -11.35 1.22
N ALA A 3 -7.63 -10.99 0.72
CA ALA A 3 -8.10 -11.43 -0.60
C ALA A 3 -7.34 -10.75 -1.76
N ALA A 4 -6.99 -9.47 -1.62
CA ALA A 4 -6.16 -8.73 -2.56
C ALA A 4 -4.76 -9.34 -2.69
N TYR A 5 -4.18 -9.76 -1.56
CA TYR A 5 -2.88 -10.44 -1.50
C TYR A 5 -2.87 -11.76 -2.29
N ARG A 6 -3.90 -12.62 -2.18
CA ARG A 6 -3.98 -13.87 -2.94
C ARG A 6 -4.10 -13.66 -4.44
N HIS A 7 -4.75 -12.57 -4.86
CA HIS A 7 -4.83 -12.21 -6.28
C HIS A 7 -3.44 -11.80 -6.79
N LEU A 8 -2.77 -10.84 -6.14
CA LEU A 8 -1.42 -10.42 -6.52
C LEU A 8 -0.40 -11.56 -6.52
N ALA A 9 -0.44 -12.45 -5.52
CA ALA A 9 0.47 -13.59 -5.47
C ALA A 9 0.33 -14.52 -6.69
N LYS A 10 -0.87 -14.63 -7.28
CA LYS A 10 -1.12 -15.37 -8.52
C LYS A 10 -0.75 -14.57 -9.78
N THR A 11 -0.93 -13.26 -9.77
CA THR A 11 -0.80 -12.41 -10.98
C THR A 11 0.61 -11.88 -11.23
N ILE A 12 1.39 -11.59 -10.17
CA ILE A 12 2.72 -10.96 -10.29
C ILE A 12 3.87 -11.80 -9.70
N ASN A 13 3.60 -13.02 -9.22
CA ASN A 13 4.57 -13.92 -8.56
C ASN A 13 5.43 -13.22 -7.47
N TYR A 14 4.90 -12.15 -6.87
CA TYR A 14 5.60 -11.37 -5.86
C TYR A 14 5.26 -11.91 -4.47
N ARG A 15 6.17 -12.68 -3.89
CA ARG A 15 6.12 -13.02 -2.46
C ARG A 15 6.64 -11.84 -1.66
N ALA A 16 5.72 -10.99 -1.19
CA ALA A 16 6.00 -9.86 -0.32
C ALA A 16 6.44 -10.34 1.10
N LYS A 17 7.56 -11.08 1.20
CA LYS A 17 8.00 -11.72 2.45
C LYS A 17 8.11 -10.72 3.59
N GLN A 18 8.68 -9.54 3.30
CA GLN A 18 8.85 -8.46 4.27
C GLN A 18 7.48 -7.90 4.74
N PHE A 19 6.51 -7.78 3.84
CA PHE A 19 5.16 -7.36 4.21
C PHE A 19 4.44 -8.42 5.04
N LEU A 20 4.54 -9.70 4.68
CA LEU A 20 3.96 -10.79 5.47
C LEU A 20 4.54 -10.84 6.88
N GLU A 21 5.86 -10.69 7.01
CA GLU A 21 6.54 -10.64 8.30
C GLU A 21 6.04 -9.47 9.15
N MET A 22 5.92 -8.27 8.57
CA MET A 22 5.34 -7.11 9.26
C MET A 22 3.88 -7.35 9.67
N VAL A 23 3.07 -7.98 8.82
CA VAL A 23 1.68 -8.32 9.15
C VAL A 23 1.61 -9.35 10.27
N THR A 24 2.50 -10.34 10.29
CA THR A 24 2.59 -11.33 11.37
C THR A 24 2.98 -10.69 12.70
N MET A 25 3.91 -9.74 12.70
CA MET A 25 4.41 -9.11 13.93
C MET A 25 3.54 -7.95 14.44
N HIS A 26 2.93 -7.17 13.53
CA HIS A 26 2.28 -5.89 13.84
C HIS A 26 0.84 -5.78 13.35
N GLY A 27 0.30 -6.83 12.73
CA GLY A 27 -1.01 -6.79 12.09
C GLY A 27 -1.03 -5.96 10.80
N GLY A 28 -2.17 -5.96 10.10
CA GLY A 28 -2.31 -5.28 8.81
C GLY A 28 -2.18 -3.76 8.88
N VAL A 29 -2.77 -3.15 9.90
CA VAL A 29 -2.72 -1.68 10.12
C VAL A 29 -1.31 -1.27 10.56
N GLY A 30 -0.74 -1.95 11.56
CA GLY A 30 0.62 -1.64 12.04
C GLY A 30 1.68 -1.82 10.95
N ALA A 31 1.57 -2.86 10.11
CA ALA A 31 2.44 -3.03 8.95
C ALA A 31 2.32 -1.86 7.94
N ALA A 32 1.11 -1.35 7.72
CA ALA A 32 0.88 -0.21 6.84
C ALA A 32 1.50 1.08 7.41
N GLN A 33 1.28 1.35 8.70
CA GLN A 33 1.85 2.51 9.40
C GLN A 33 3.40 2.48 9.34
N ILE A 34 4.02 1.34 9.63
CA ILE A 34 5.48 1.16 9.51
C ILE A 34 5.98 1.48 8.09
N LEU A 35 5.25 1.05 7.06
CA LEU A 35 5.60 1.32 5.67
C LEU A 35 5.48 2.79 5.27
N LEU A 36 4.50 3.51 5.82
CA LEU A 36 4.34 4.94 5.60
C LEU A 36 5.40 5.75 6.36
N GLN A 37 5.76 5.32 7.57
CA GLN A 37 6.77 5.98 8.41
C GLN A 37 8.22 5.72 7.98
N ARG A 38 8.47 4.72 7.12
CA ARG A 38 9.80 4.45 6.53
C ARG A 38 10.21 5.53 5.51
N GLY A 39 10.47 6.74 6.01
CA GLY A 39 11.04 7.86 5.27
C GLY A 39 10.25 8.26 4.00
N ARG A 40 10.88 9.07 3.14
CA ARG A 40 10.27 9.51 1.87
C ARG A 40 10.32 8.44 0.76
N GLY A 41 11.00 7.32 0.99
CA GLY A 41 11.17 6.25 -0.01
C GLY A 41 9.97 5.31 -0.09
N THR A 42 9.76 4.72 -1.25
CA THR A 42 8.78 3.66 -1.46
C THR A 42 9.39 2.29 -1.14
N SER A 43 8.57 1.35 -0.64
CA SER A 43 9.05 -0.02 -0.41
C SER A 43 9.33 -0.76 -1.72
N ASP A 44 10.16 -1.81 -1.67
CA ASP A 44 10.38 -2.69 -2.82
C ASP A 44 9.06 -3.27 -3.37
N GLY A 45 8.10 -3.57 -2.48
CA GLY A 45 6.78 -4.04 -2.88
C GLY A 45 5.98 -2.99 -3.65
N PHE A 46 6.11 -1.73 -3.27
CA PHE A 46 5.51 -0.63 -4.01
C PHE A 46 6.14 -0.47 -5.39
N ALA A 47 7.48 -0.48 -5.47
CA ALA A 47 8.19 -0.37 -6.76
C ALA A 47 7.76 -1.47 -7.74
N ARG A 48 7.61 -2.72 -7.26
CA ARG A 48 7.11 -3.84 -8.08
C ARG A 48 5.67 -3.65 -8.54
N LEU A 49 4.80 -3.15 -7.67
CA LEU A 49 3.41 -2.85 -8.05
C LEU A 49 3.34 -1.70 -9.08
N TRP A 50 4.24 -0.72 -8.97
CA TRP A 50 4.36 0.35 -9.95
C TRP A 50 4.81 -0.17 -11.32
N GLU A 51 5.87 -0.98 -11.37
CA GLU A 51 6.34 -1.65 -12.60
C GLU A 51 5.22 -2.47 -13.27
N ALA A 52 4.40 -3.14 -12.46
CA ALA A 52 3.27 -3.94 -12.92
C ALA A 52 2.00 -3.13 -13.24
N ARG A 53 2.00 -1.81 -13.05
CA ARG A 53 0.80 -0.94 -13.16
C ARG A 53 -0.37 -1.38 -12.27
N MET A 54 -0.06 -1.88 -11.08
CA MET A 54 -1.00 -2.45 -10.11
C MET A 54 -1.04 -1.66 -8.79
N LEU A 55 -0.72 -0.37 -8.82
CA LEU A 55 -0.66 0.48 -7.61
C LEU A 55 -1.99 0.57 -6.84
N GLN A 56 -3.14 0.33 -7.47
CA GLN A 56 -4.44 0.22 -6.79
C GLN A 56 -4.49 -0.86 -5.68
N TRP A 57 -3.54 -1.80 -5.69
CA TRP A 57 -3.40 -2.88 -4.71
C TRP A 57 -2.32 -2.62 -3.66
N SER A 58 -1.66 -1.47 -3.70
CA SER A 58 -0.64 -1.10 -2.72
C SER A 58 -1.23 -0.80 -1.34
N VAL A 59 -0.35 -0.66 -0.36
CA VAL A 59 -0.71 -0.18 0.97
C VAL A 59 -1.19 1.26 0.89
N GLU A 60 -0.50 2.10 0.12
CA GLU A 60 -0.82 3.50 -0.11
C GLU A 60 -2.24 3.65 -0.66
N ALA A 61 -2.60 2.87 -1.68
CA ALA A 61 -3.95 2.88 -2.23
C ALA A 61 -5.00 2.32 -1.26
N SER A 62 -4.60 1.44 -0.35
CA SER A 62 -5.50 0.93 0.69
C SER A 62 -5.76 1.99 1.76
N VAL A 63 -4.74 2.71 2.22
CA VAL A 63 -4.80 3.76 3.25
C VAL A 63 -5.75 4.90 2.86
N LEU A 64 -5.87 5.18 1.55
CA LEU A 64 -6.74 6.23 1.03
C LEU A 64 -8.22 5.84 0.90
N LYS A 65 -8.60 4.57 1.14
CA LYS A 65 -10.00 4.14 1.06
C LYS A 65 -10.78 4.59 2.29
N ASN A 66 -12.00 5.11 2.09
CA ASN A 66 -12.87 5.64 3.17
C ASN A 66 -13.05 4.66 4.33
N LYS A 67 -13.19 3.35 4.05
CA LYS A 67 -13.37 2.32 5.09
C LYS A 67 -12.18 2.15 6.05
N TYR A 68 -11.03 2.76 5.76
CA TYR A 68 -9.84 2.73 6.58
C TYR A 68 -9.41 4.14 7.04
N GLU A 69 -10.20 5.16 6.74
CA GLU A 69 -9.88 6.55 7.04
C GLU A 69 -9.57 6.77 8.53
N ASP A 70 -10.43 6.27 9.41
CA ASP A 70 -10.26 6.41 10.87
C ASP A 70 -9.05 5.64 11.46
N LEU A 71 -8.33 4.85 10.65
CA LEU A 71 -7.20 4.04 11.09
C LEU A 71 -5.84 4.69 10.83
N PHE A 72 -5.80 5.79 10.06
CA PHE A 72 -4.57 6.45 9.64
C PHE A 72 -4.67 7.95 9.87
N THR A 73 -3.54 8.58 10.21
CA THR A 73 -3.52 10.03 10.38
C THR A 73 -3.55 10.76 9.04
N ASP A 74 -3.84 12.06 9.06
CA ASP A 74 -3.81 12.89 7.86
C ASP A 74 -2.42 12.91 7.22
N GLU A 75 -1.35 12.90 8.02
CA GLU A 75 0.03 12.86 7.52
C GLU A 75 0.37 11.52 6.84
N GLU A 76 -0.13 10.41 7.40
CA GLU A 76 0.02 9.08 6.82
C GLU A 76 -0.73 8.97 5.48
N ARG A 77 -1.96 9.51 5.43
CA ARG A 77 -2.77 9.59 4.20
C ARG A 77 -2.12 10.50 3.17
N ASP A 78 -1.56 11.64 3.57
CA ASP A 78 -0.87 12.54 2.65
C ASP A 78 0.41 11.92 2.08
N THR A 79 1.19 11.23 2.92
CA THR A 79 2.35 10.45 2.46
C THR A 79 1.96 9.41 1.41
N ALA A 80 0.85 8.69 1.63
CA ALA A 80 0.33 7.71 0.69
C ALA A 80 -0.07 8.37 -0.65
N ARG A 81 -0.77 9.51 -0.59
CA ARG A 81 -1.18 10.29 -1.77
C ARG A 81 0.03 10.75 -2.57
N GLN A 82 0.99 11.42 -1.92
CA GLN A 82 2.20 11.91 -2.57
C GLN A 82 2.98 10.80 -3.26
N ARG A 83 3.13 9.62 -2.63
CA ARG A 83 3.80 8.47 -3.24
C ARG A 83 3.08 7.98 -4.49
N LEU A 84 1.75 7.88 -4.48
CA LEU A 84 0.98 7.46 -5.65
C LEU A 84 1.07 8.46 -6.80
N GLU A 85 0.87 9.75 -6.52
CA GLU A 85 0.90 10.81 -7.51
C GLU A 85 2.30 10.98 -8.12
N ALA A 86 3.36 10.89 -7.31
CA ALA A 86 4.75 10.92 -7.78
C ALA A 86 5.06 9.78 -8.77
N HIS A 87 4.28 8.71 -8.76
CA HIS A 87 4.41 7.56 -9.66
C HIS A 87 3.34 7.54 -10.76
N GLY A 88 2.62 8.65 -10.95
CA GLY A 88 1.64 8.85 -12.03
C GLY A 88 0.32 8.10 -11.81
N PHE A 89 0.02 7.71 -10.57
CA PHE A 89 -1.25 7.05 -10.25
C PHE A 89 -2.32 8.10 -9.91
N ASP A 90 -3.48 7.99 -10.54
CA ASP A 90 -4.63 8.86 -10.26
C ASP A 90 -5.35 8.40 -8.98
N VAL A 91 -5.13 9.14 -7.89
CA VAL A 91 -5.77 8.87 -6.60
C VAL A 91 -7.28 9.07 -6.65
N GLY A 92 -7.79 9.94 -7.54
CA GLY A 92 -9.22 10.16 -7.75
C GLY A 92 -9.93 8.91 -8.27
N SER A 93 -9.21 8.01 -8.93
CA SER A 93 -9.75 6.74 -9.43
C SER A 93 -9.97 5.69 -8.33
N LEU A 94 -9.56 5.95 -7.08
CA LEU A 94 -9.78 5.04 -5.94
C LEU A 94 -11.18 5.18 -5.33
N VAL A 95 -11.93 6.21 -5.73
CA VAL A 95 -13.30 6.45 -5.27
C VAL A 95 -14.24 5.49 -5.98
N GLY A 96 -14.61 4.41 -5.28
CA GLY A 96 -15.58 3.39 -5.70
C GLY A 96 -16.15 2.65 -4.51
#